data_AF-A0A537EFM5-F1
#
_entry.id   AF-A0A537EFM5-F1
#
_cell.length_a   1.000
_cell.length_b   1.000
_cell.length_c   1.000
_cell.angle_alpha   90.00
_cell.angle_beta   90.00
_cell.angle_gamma   90.00
#
_symmetry.space_group_name_H-M   'P 1'
#
loop_
_entity.id
_entity.type
_entity.pdbx_description
1 polymer ?
#
loop_
_entity_poly.entity_id
_entity_poly.type
_entity_poly.pdbx_seq_one_letter_code
_entity_poly.pdbx_strand_id
1 'polypeptide(L)'
;MKLGFGKPKQKATSDEVGPEMLIANRLKELCHGDDDLYRAMSRLMFLDPKKITIPLERVLTEAQDFEAQGNNLRAEVSYRIAGGISLYKSDLAGVNKYFSKAASLAGNSHLEYQTLLKKSSDAVDIARKFYEEFNSQPEQS
;
A
#
# COMPACT_ATOMS: atom_id res chain seq x y z
N MET A 1 36.11 -7.58 53.47
CA MET A 1 35.23 -8.63 52.92
C MET A 1 35.07 -8.38 51.42
N LYS A 2 35.52 -9.31 50.57
CA LYS A 2 35.28 -9.33 49.13
C LYS A 2 33.94 -10.03 48.89
N LEU A 3 33.01 -9.40 48.18
CA LEU A 3 31.94 -10.08 47.45
C LEU A 3 31.71 -9.31 46.15
N GLY A 4 32.33 -9.79 45.09
CA GLY A 4 31.99 -9.40 43.72
C GLY A 4 30.72 -10.12 43.29
N PHE A 5 29.88 -9.42 42.54
CA PHE A 5 28.84 -10.03 41.73
C PHE A 5 29.14 -9.74 40.27
N GLY A 6 29.45 -10.79 39.53
CA GLY A 6 29.57 -10.78 38.08
C GLY A 6 28.36 -11.44 37.42
N LYS A 7 28.01 -10.85 36.26
CA LYS A 7 27.31 -11.43 35.07
C LYS A 7 25.79 -11.69 35.19
N PRO A 8 25.03 -11.74 34.05
CA PRO A 8 25.48 -11.84 32.65
C PRO A 8 24.82 -10.87 31.62
N LYS A 9 25.47 -10.83 30.44
CA LYS A 9 24.93 -10.47 29.12
C LYS A 9 23.56 -11.13 28.87
N GLN A 10 22.56 -10.35 28.48
CA GLN A 10 21.46 -10.85 27.65
C GLN A 10 21.69 -10.38 26.21
N LYS A 11 22.26 -11.28 25.40
CA LYS A 11 22.03 -11.34 23.97
C LYS A 11 20.97 -12.42 23.78
N ALA A 12 19.78 -12.03 23.35
CA ALA A 12 18.83 -12.81 22.55
C ALA A 12 17.43 -12.19 22.68
N THR A 13 16.92 -11.65 21.59
CA THR A 13 15.49 -11.68 21.21
C THR A 13 15.51 -11.61 19.68
N SER A 14 15.65 -12.77 19.05
CA SER A 14 14.58 -13.40 18.27
C SER A 14 14.28 -12.64 16.99
N ASP A 15 14.93 -13.06 15.91
CA ASP A 15 14.50 -12.85 14.53
C ASP A 15 13.16 -13.58 14.28
N GLU A 16 12.10 -13.17 14.98
CA GLU A 16 10.75 -13.44 14.49
C GLU A 16 10.35 -12.25 13.64
N VAL A 17 10.80 -12.29 12.38
CA VAL A 17 10.32 -11.37 11.36
C VAL A 17 8.86 -11.74 11.11
N GLY A 18 7.94 -11.07 11.80
CA GLY A 18 6.51 -11.29 11.62
C GLY A 18 6.10 -11.09 10.14
N PRO A 19 5.00 -11.71 9.69
CA PRO A 19 4.57 -11.69 8.29
C PRO A 19 4.43 -10.27 7.74
N GLU A 20 4.01 -9.31 8.57
CA GLU A 20 3.90 -7.89 8.21
C GLU A 20 5.27 -7.24 7.88
N MET A 21 6.32 -7.64 8.59
CA MET A 21 7.69 -7.15 8.37
C MET A 21 8.32 -7.78 7.12
N LEU A 22 8.00 -9.05 6.82
CA LEU A 22 8.39 -9.71 5.56
C LEU A 22 7.74 -9.03 4.35
N ILE A 23 6.44 -8.71 4.45
CA ILE A 23 5.70 -8.02 3.39
C ILE A 23 6.27 -6.61 3.15
N ALA A 24 6.52 -5.85 4.22
CA ALA A 24 7.11 -4.52 4.12
C ALA A 24 8.51 -4.53 3.49
N ASN A 25 9.36 -5.49 3.90
CA ASN A 25 10.69 -5.67 3.31
C ASN A 25 10.60 -6.03 1.83
N ARG A 26 9.65 -6.88 1.44
CA ARG A 26 9.52 -7.31 0.05
C ARG A 26 9.10 -6.18 -0.88
N LEU A 27 8.11 -5.37 -0.48
CA LEU A 27 7.73 -4.19 -1.26
C LEU A 27 8.92 -3.24 -1.45
N LYS A 28 9.72 -3.04 -0.39
CA LYS A 28 10.91 -2.19 -0.45
C LYS A 28 11.95 -2.70 -1.45
N GLU A 29 12.17 -4.01 -1.51
CA GLU A 29 13.07 -4.63 -2.48
C GLU A 29 12.60 -4.43 -3.93
N LEU A 30 11.30 -4.60 -4.18
CA LEU A 30 10.70 -4.41 -5.50
C LEU A 30 10.78 -2.96 -5.99
N CYS A 31 10.83 -1.98 -5.07
CA CYS A 31 11.06 -0.58 -5.41
C CYS A 31 12.53 -0.26 -5.73
N HIS A 32 13.47 -1.21 -5.65
CA HIS A 32 14.87 -1.06 -6.07
C HIS A 32 15.60 0.19 -5.51
N GLY A 33 15.29 0.59 -4.28
CA GLY A 33 15.89 1.76 -3.62
C GLY A 33 15.19 3.09 -3.90
N ASP A 34 14.07 3.09 -4.64
CA ASP A 34 13.20 4.24 -4.81
C ASP A 34 12.34 4.45 -3.55
N ASP A 35 12.91 5.13 -2.55
CA ASP A 35 12.26 5.36 -1.25
C ASP A 35 10.96 6.16 -1.37
N ASP A 36 10.86 7.07 -2.34
CA ASP A 36 9.65 7.87 -2.57
C ASP A 36 8.52 7.00 -3.13
N LEU A 37 8.83 6.17 -4.12
CA LEU A 37 7.86 5.22 -4.68
C LEU A 37 7.45 4.18 -3.63
N TYR A 38 8.41 3.65 -2.87
CA TYR A 38 8.13 2.74 -1.75
C TYR A 38 7.15 3.35 -0.75
N ARG A 39 7.39 4.58 -0.29
CA ARG A 39 6.50 5.29 0.65
C ARG A 39 5.12 5.56 0.06
N ALA A 40 5.04 5.88 -1.23
CA ALA A 40 3.76 6.08 -1.89
C ALA A 40 2.99 4.75 -1.99
N MET A 41 3.64 3.69 -2.46
CA MET A 41 3.04 2.38 -2.63
C MET A 41 2.63 1.76 -1.29
N SER A 42 3.42 1.90 -0.24
CA SER A 42 3.09 1.39 1.10
C SER A 42 1.81 2.01 1.68
N ARG A 43 1.42 3.21 1.21
CA ARG A 43 0.20 3.91 1.63
C ARG A 43 -1.00 3.62 0.72
N LEU A 44 -0.74 3.39 -0.56
CA LEU A 44 -1.78 3.34 -1.61
C LEU A 44 -2.16 1.92 -2.02
N MET A 45 -1.29 0.94 -1.78
CA MET A 45 -1.58 -0.47 -2.03
C MET A 45 -2.36 -1.11 -0.88
N PHE A 46 -3.16 -2.11 -1.23
CA PHE A 46 -3.61 -3.09 -0.25
C PHE A 46 -2.48 -4.06 0.03
N LEU A 47 -1.82 -3.96 1.18
CA LEU A 47 -0.74 -4.88 1.56
C LEU A 47 -1.24 -6.29 1.92
N ASP A 48 -2.55 -6.42 2.12
CA ASP A 48 -3.26 -7.69 2.29
C ASP A 48 -4.44 -7.74 1.29
N PRO A 49 -4.26 -8.39 0.13
CA PRO A 49 -5.30 -8.55 -0.89
C PRO A 49 -6.61 -9.16 -0.39
N LYS A 50 -6.58 -9.98 0.68
CA LYS A 50 -7.80 -10.60 1.23
C LYS A 50 -8.76 -9.56 1.81
N LYS A 51 -8.27 -8.36 2.10
CA LYS A 51 -9.08 -7.22 2.56
C LYS A 51 -9.83 -6.50 1.43
N ILE A 52 -9.56 -6.84 0.17
CA ILE A 52 -10.28 -6.30 -0.99
C ILE A 52 -11.63 -7.02 -1.10
N THR A 53 -12.57 -6.63 -0.25
CA THR A 53 -13.91 -7.25 -0.15
C THR A 53 -15.00 -6.48 -0.89
N ILE A 54 -14.70 -5.25 -1.32
CA ILE A 54 -15.67 -4.35 -1.96
C ILE A 54 -15.40 -4.33 -3.47
N PRO A 55 -16.41 -4.61 -4.32
CA PRO A 55 -16.28 -4.48 -5.77
C PRO A 55 -15.95 -3.06 -6.20
N LEU A 56 -15.14 -2.91 -7.25
CA LEU A 56 -14.72 -1.61 -7.79
C LEU A 56 -15.94 -0.75 -8.16
N GLU A 57 -16.95 -1.34 -8.76
CA GLU A 57 -18.16 -0.66 -9.23
C GLU A 57 -18.89 0.02 -8.07
N ARG A 58 -18.99 -0.67 -6.92
CA ARG A 58 -19.61 -0.12 -5.72
C ARG A 58 -18.81 1.06 -5.17
N VAL A 59 -17.49 0.93 -5.10
CA VAL A 59 -16.60 2.02 -4.65
C VAL A 59 -16.74 3.26 -5.55
N LEU A 60 -16.90 3.06 -6.86
CA LEU A 60 -17.07 4.15 -7.82
C LEU A 60 -18.43 4.83 -7.68
N THR A 61 -19.51 4.08 -7.48
CA THR A 61 -20.84 4.67 -7.19
C THR A 61 -20.77 5.53 -5.93
N GLU A 62 -20.18 5.00 -4.84
CA GLU A 62 -20.03 5.75 -3.58
C GLU A 62 -19.17 7.01 -3.78
N ALA A 63 -18.07 6.93 -4.55
CA ALA A 63 -17.22 8.09 -4.85
C ALA A 63 -17.98 9.20 -5.58
N GLN A 64 -18.78 8.83 -6.59
CA GLN A 64 -19.58 9.76 -7.38
C GLN A 64 -20.69 10.40 -6.55
N ASP A 65 -21.35 9.62 -5.69
CA ASP A 65 -22.39 10.13 -4.78
C ASP A 65 -21.80 11.15 -3.80
N PHE A 66 -20.62 10.89 -3.24
CA PHE A 66 -19.94 11.84 -2.37
C PHE A 66 -19.49 13.10 -3.11
N GLU A 67 -18.98 12.97 -4.34
CA GLU A 67 -18.61 14.11 -5.19
C GLU A 67 -19.84 15.00 -5.49
N ALA A 68 -20.97 14.38 -5.84
CA ALA A 68 -22.25 15.08 -6.09
C ALA A 68 -22.81 15.80 -4.85
N GLN A 69 -22.54 15.25 -3.65
CA GLN A 69 -22.92 15.86 -2.37
C GLN A 69 -21.92 16.93 -1.89
N GLY A 70 -20.85 17.19 -2.64
CA GLY A 70 -19.78 18.12 -2.23
C GLY A 70 -18.90 17.59 -1.09
N ASN A 71 -18.98 16.29 -0.77
CA ASN A 71 -18.17 15.66 0.26
C ASN A 71 -16.82 15.19 -0.31
N ASN A 72 -15.94 16.16 -0.57
CA ASN A 72 -14.65 15.93 -1.22
C ASN A 72 -13.77 14.93 -0.45
N LEU A 73 -13.81 14.92 0.88
CA LEU A 73 -13.03 14.00 1.70
C LEU A 73 -13.45 12.54 1.46
N ARG A 74 -14.76 12.25 1.51
CA ARG A 74 -15.22 10.87 1.27
C ARG A 74 -15.08 10.44 -0.19
N ALA A 75 -15.27 11.37 -1.12
CA ALA A 75 -15.01 11.12 -2.54
C ALA A 75 -13.54 10.78 -2.78
N GLU A 76 -12.61 11.54 -2.19
CA GLU A 76 -11.16 11.32 -2.27
C GLU A 76 -10.77 9.94 -1.74
N VAL A 77 -11.23 9.58 -0.54
CA VAL A 77 -10.99 8.25 0.03
C VAL A 77 -11.53 7.14 -0.86
N SER A 78 -12.72 7.32 -1.43
CA SER A 78 -13.34 6.32 -2.30
C SER A 78 -12.55 6.16 -3.61
N TYR A 79 -12.11 7.26 -4.23
CA TYR A 79 -11.23 7.19 -5.40
C TYR A 79 -9.85 6.60 -5.09
N ARG A 80 -9.30 6.83 -3.88
CA ARG A 80 -8.08 6.14 -3.43
C ARG A 80 -8.28 4.63 -3.38
N ILE A 81 -9.39 4.17 -2.81
CA ILE A 81 -9.73 2.74 -2.74
C ILE A 81 -9.85 2.16 -4.16
N ALA A 82 -10.54 2.85 -5.06
CA ALA A 82 -10.66 2.45 -6.46
C ALA A 82 -9.28 2.34 -7.15
N GLY A 83 -8.39 3.30 -6.92
CA GLY A 83 -7.01 3.26 -7.41
C GLY A 83 -6.22 2.08 -6.87
N GLY A 84 -6.35 1.78 -5.57
CA GLY A 84 -5.75 0.59 -4.95
C GLY A 84 -6.26 -0.73 -5.56
N ILE A 85 -7.56 -0.80 -5.89
CA ILE A 85 -8.14 -1.98 -6.55
C ILE A 85 -7.58 -2.12 -7.97
N SER A 86 -7.41 -1.01 -8.69
CA SER A 86 -6.77 -1.02 -10.01
C SER A 86 -5.29 -1.45 -9.94
N LEU A 87 -4.53 -1.08 -8.90
CA LEU A 87 -3.18 -1.62 -8.68
C LEU A 87 -3.23 -3.15 -8.52
N TYR A 88 -4.14 -3.67 -7.71
CA TYR A 88 -4.33 -5.11 -7.54
C TYR A 88 -4.67 -5.84 -8.85
N LYS A 89 -5.53 -5.23 -9.67
CA LYS A 89 -5.92 -5.78 -10.98
C LYS A 89 -4.89 -5.55 -12.09
N SER A 90 -3.76 -4.90 -11.80
CA SER A 90 -2.78 -4.49 -12.81
C SER A 90 -3.37 -3.60 -13.92
N ASP A 91 -4.35 -2.77 -13.57
CA ASP A 91 -5.08 -1.88 -14.48
C ASP A 91 -4.47 -0.47 -14.48
N LEU A 92 -3.50 -0.22 -15.36
CA LEU A 92 -2.82 1.07 -15.48
C LEU A 92 -3.78 2.23 -15.81
N ALA A 93 -4.81 1.98 -16.63
CA ALA A 93 -5.76 3.02 -17.00
C ALA A 93 -6.61 3.44 -15.79
N GLY A 94 -7.08 2.47 -15.02
CA GLY A 94 -7.78 2.71 -13.76
C GLY A 94 -6.91 3.39 -12.70
N VAL A 95 -5.66 2.95 -12.54
CA VAL A 95 -4.68 3.60 -11.64
C VAL A 95 -4.55 5.09 -11.97
N ASN A 96 -4.26 5.42 -13.23
CA ASN A 96 -4.13 6.80 -13.65
C ASN A 96 -5.42 7.61 -13.42
N LYS A 97 -6.58 7.03 -13.77
CA LYS A 97 -7.87 7.71 -13.64
C LYS A 97 -8.23 7.99 -12.17
N TYR A 98 -8.20 6.97 -11.32
CA TYR A 98 -8.73 7.07 -9.97
C TYR A 98 -7.79 7.81 -9.03
N PHE A 99 -6.46 7.61 -9.14
CA PHE A 99 -5.53 8.42 -8.35
C PHE A 99 -5.46 9.88 -8.82
N SER A 100 -5.68 10.17 -10.10
CA SER A 100 -5.79 11.57 -10.55
C SER A 100 -7.03 12.27 -9.98
N LYS A 101 -8.15 11.53 -9.89
CA LYS A 101 -9.37 12.02 -9.23
C LYS A 101 -9.15 12.25 -7.73
N ALA A 102 -8.54 11.29 -7.03
CA ALA A 102 -8.19 11.44 -5.61
C ALA A 102 -7.25 12.64 -5.38
N ALA A 103 -6.19 12.77 -6.19
CA ALA A 103 -5.24 13.88 -6.12
C ALA A 103 -5.92 15.25 -6.30
N SER A 104 -6.86 15.33 -7.25
CA SER A 104 -7.57 16.58 -7.54
C SER A 104 -8.45 17.04 -6.37
N LEU A 105 -9.02 16.10 -5.61
CA LEU A 105 -9.84 16.37 -4.42
C LEU A 105 -8.98 16.64 -3.18
N ALA A 106 -7.84 15.95 -3.04
CA ALA A 106 -6.88 16.10 -1.95
C ALA A 106 -6.04 17.39 -2.04
N GLY A 107 -5.85 17.92 -3.24
CA GLY A 107 -4.90 19.00 -3.49
C GLY A 107 -3.47 18.60 -3.11
N ASN A 108 -2.79 19.45 -2.34
CA ASN A 108 -1.39 19.24 -1.95
C ASN A 108 -1.21 18.44 -0.65
N SER A 109 -2.28 17.96 -0.03
CA SER A 109 -2.23 17.25 1.25
C SER A 109 -1.65 15.84 1.15
N HIS A 110 -1.69 15.22 -0.04
CA HIS A 110 -1.30 13.84 -0.30
C HIS A 110 -0.33 13.74 -1.47
N LEU A 111 0.95 14.00 -1.22
CA LEU A 111 2.01 13.96 -2.24
C LEU A 111 2.23 12.54 -2.80
N GLU A 112 1.84 11.50 -2.06
CA GLU A 112 1.91 10.11 -2.51
C GLU A 112 1.18 9.86 -3.83
N TYR A 113 0.06 10.56 -4.08
CA TYR A 113 -0.64 10.45 -5.35
C TYR A 113 0.20 10.97 -6.52
N GLN A 114 0.88 12.10 -6.34
CA GLN A 114 1.73 12.68 -7.38
C GLN A 114 2.93 11.80 -7.67
N THR A 115 3.57 11.26 -6.64
CA THR A 115 4.69 10.32 -6.79
C THR A 115 4.25 9.07 -7.55
N LEU A 116 3.14 8.46 -7.16
CA LEU A 116 2.62 7.27 -7.82
C LEU A 116 2.22 7.54 -9.28
N LEU A 117 1.52 8.65 -9.56
CA LEU A 117 1.10 9.01 -10.93
C LEU A 117 2.28 9.27 -11.87
N LYS A 118 3.37 9.88 -11.39
CA LYS A 118 4.60 10.10 -12.18
C LYS A 118 5.29 8.79 -12.57
N LYS A 119 5.07 7.74 -11.80
CA LYS A 119 5.70 6.41 -11.96
C LYS A 119 4.64 5.31 -12.09
N SER A 120 3.50 5.61 -12.70
CA SER A 120 2.33 4.73 -12.62
C SER A 120 2.54 3.39 -13.30
N SER A 121 3.31 3.35 -14.40
CA SER A 121 3.72 2.09 -15.04
C SER A 121 4.55 1.23 -14.09
N ASP A 122 5.59 1.80 -13.48
CA ASP A 122 6.45 1.09 -12.53
C ASP A 122 5.66 0.63 -11.30
N ALA A 123 4.76 1.47 -10.80
CA ALA A 123 3.90 1.14 -9.67
C ALA A 123 2.97 -0.05 -9.98
N VAL A 124 2.42 -0.12 -11.20
CA VAL A 124 1.61 -1.27 -11.63
C VAL A 124 2.46 -2.54 -11.72
N ASP A 125 3.66 -2.46 -12.30
CA ASP A 125 4.55 -3.61 -12.41
C ASP A 125 5.04 -4.13 -11.05
N ILE A 126 5.37 -3.23 -10.13
CA ILE A 126 5.76 -3.59 -8.76
C ILE A 126 4.57 -4.20 -8.02
N ALA A 127 3.38 -3.60 -8.11
CA ALA A 127 2.18 -4.11 -7.45
C ALA A 127 1.83 -5.51 -7.95
N ARG A 128 1.89 -5.73 -9.27
CA ARG A 128 1.68 -7.04 -9.89
C ARG A 128 2.61 -8.10 -9.32
N LYS A 129 3.92 -7.86 -9.32
CA LYS A 129 4.92 -8.79 -8.75
C LYS A 129 4.66 -9.09 -7.28
N PHE A 130 4.37 -8.04 -6.50
CA PHE A 130 4.07 -8.17 -5.08
C PHE A 130 2.84 -9.07 -4.84
N TYR A 131 1.76 -8.89 -5.61
CA TYR A 131 0.55 -9.68 -5.47
C TYR A 131 0.66 -11.11 -5.99
N GLU A 132 1.41 -11.33 -7.08
CA GLU A 132 1.75 -12.67 -7.57
C GLU A 132 2.49 -13.48 -6.49
N GLU A 133 3.46 -12.86 -5.81
CA GLU A 133 4.20 -13.50 -4.72
C GLU A 133 3.33 -13.74 -3.49
N PHE A 134 2.48 -12.77 -3.11
CA PHE A 134 1.55 -12.92 -1.99
C PHE A 134 0.60 -14.11 -2.21
N ASN A 135 0.04 -14.26 -3.41
CA ASN A 135 -0.86 -15.36 -3.76
C ASN A 135 -0.15 -16.72 -3.89
N SER A 136 1.18 -16.71 -4.04
CA SER A 136 1.99 -17.93 -4.19
C SER A 136 2.52 -18.46 -2.85
N GLN A 137 2.37 -17.73 -1.74
CA GLN A 137 2.74 -18.24 -0.42
C GLN A 137 1.70 -19.27 0.06
N PRO A 138 2.11 -20.50 0.44
CA PRO A 138 1.19 -21.47 1.02
C PRO A 138 0.61 -20.91 2.31
N GLU A 139 -0.70 -21.05 2.51
CA GLU A 139 -1.37 -20.63 3.74
C GLU A 139 -0.68 -21.30 4.93
N GLN A 140 0.02 -20.50 5.74
CA GLN A 140 0.48 -20.92 7.06
C GLN A 140 -0.79 -21.15 7.89
N SER A 141 -1.20 -22.41 7.95
CA SER A 141 -2.39 -22.93 8.63
C SER A 141 -2.18 -23.01 10.13
#